data_AF-A0A7K6E4R8-F1
#
_entry.id   AF-A0A7K6E4R8-F1
#
_cell.length_a   1.000
_cell.length_b   1.000
_cell.length_c   1.000
_cell.angle_alpha   90.00
_cell.angle_beta   90.00
_cell.angle_gamma   90.00
#
_symmetry.space_group_name_H-M   'P 1'
#
loop_
_entity.id
_entity.type
_entity.pdbx_description
1 polymer ?
#
loop_
_entity_poly.entity_id
_entity_poly.type
_entity_poly.pdbx_seq_one_letter_code
_entity_poly.pdbx_strand_id
1 'polypeptide(L)'
;SPKAEPPTAPPLGTPCPQRCRRSGTLQSNFCSSDFVKSVSRGPPQEPGWAVVSVLSLYKSGDLEIPQPAKGATLRLLLPCRLCPALKKGSSYVLMGRLGGDGGALLPPDAFVVPYRPQQQQ
;
A
#
# COMPACT_ATOMS: atom_id res chain seq x y z
N SER A 1 -7.78 -41.92 -27.16
CA SER A 1 -8.33 -40.58 -26.87
C SER A 1 -7.67 -40.00 -25.63
N PRO A 2 -6.82 -38.97 -25.75
CA PRO A 2 -6.34 -38.22 -24.60
C PRO A 2 -7.45 -37.29 -24.10
N LYS A 3 -7.79 -37.42 -22.81
CA LYS A 3 -8.78 -36.61 -22.10
C LYS A 3 -8.17 -35.24 -21.84
N ALA A 4 -8.72 -34.21 -22.49
CA ALA A 4 -8.28 -32.83 -22.35
C ALA A 4 -8.44 -32.34 -20.89
N GLU A 5 -7.36 -31.85 -20.33
CA GLU A 5 -7.33 -31.12 -19.08
C GLU A 5 -7.87 -29.70 -19.33
N PRO A 6 -8.77 -29.16 -18.50
CA PRO A 6 -9.32 -27.83 -18.71
C PRO A 6 -8.25 -26.75 -18.45
N PRO A 7 -8.29 -25.63 -19.19
CA PRO A 7 -7.28 -24.58 -19.10
C PRO A 7 -7.30 -23.97 -17.69
N THR A 8 -6.13 -23.96 -17.04
CA THR A 8 -5.85 -23.25 -15.81
C THR A 8 -6.25 -21.78 -15.97
N ALA A 9 -7.41 -21.43 -15.43
CA ALA A 9 -7.75 -20.05 -15.16
C ALA A 9 -6.67 -19.46 -14.23
N PRO A 10 -6.18 -18.22 -14.48
CA PRO A 10 -5.20 -17.59 -13.60
C PRO A 10 -5.78 -17.53 -12.18
N PRO A 11 -5.01 -17.88 -11.13
CA PRO A 11 -5.55 -17.96 -9.79
C PRO A 11 -5.99 -16.57 -9.32
N LEU A 12 -7.30 -16.45 -9.09
CA LEU A 12 -7.91 -15.33 -8.39
C LEU A 12 -7.35 -15.28 -6.96
N GLY A 13 -6.47 -14.31 -6.71
CA GLY A 13 -6.00 -13.94 -5.38
C GLY A 13 -4.81 -14.77 -4.90
N THR A 14 -3.60 -14.23 -5.08
CA THR A 14 -2.42 -14.70 -4.35
C THR A 14 -2.76 -14.77 -2.86
N PRO A 15 -2.67 -15.95 -2.21
CA PRO A 15 -3.03 -16.06 -0.80
C PRO A 15 -2.14 -15.15 0.04
N CYS A 16 -2.77 -14.43 0.96
CA CYS A 16 -2.07 -13.59 1.94
C CYS A 16 -0.90 -14.36 2.57
N PRO A 17 0.35 -13.84 2.52
CA PRO A 17 1.46 -14.51 3.17
C PRO A 17 1.20 -14.58 4.68
N GLN A 18 1.42 -15.75 5.28
CA GLN A 18 1.21 -15.97 6.72
C GLN A 18 2.10 -15.08 7.61
N ARG A 19 3.18 -14.53 7.07
CA ARG A 19 4.10 -13.62 7.76
C ARG A 19 4.45 -12.45 6.85
N CYS A 20 4.34 -11.24 7.38
CA CYS A 20 4.72 -10.03 6.65
C CYS A 20 6.23 -9.89 6.65
N ARG A 21 6.83 -10.08 5.48
CA ARG A 21 8.25 -9.83 5.26
C ARG A 21 8.40 -8.57 4.44
N ARG A 22 9.27 -7.68 4.91
CA ARG A 22 9.76 -6.56 4.11
C ARG A 22 11.00 -7.02 3.36
N SER A 23 11.05 -6.80 2.05
CA SER A 23 12.21 -7.10 1.21
C SER A 23 12.82 -5.82 0.64
N GLY A 24 14.13 -5.86 0.36
CA GLY A 24 14.86 -4.73 -0.23
C GLY A 24 15.23 -3.60 0.75
N THR A 25 15.87 -2.57 0.20
CA THR A 25 16.29 -1.37 0.93
C THR A 25 15.31 -0.23 0.70
N LEU A 26 15.43 0.86 1.48
CA LEU A 26 14.60 2.05 1.27
C LEU A 26 14.80 2.62 -0.15
N GLN A 27 16.04 2.67 -0.62
CA GLN A 27 16.37 3.21 -1.95
C GLN A 27 15.83 2.34 -3.08
N SER A 28 16.01 1.00 -3.00
CA SER A 28 15.53 0.11 -4.05
C SER A 28 14.01 0.17 -4.20
N ASN A 29 13.30 0.19 -3.06
CA ASN A 29 11.85 0.28 -3.05
C ASN A 29 11.34 1.64 -3.52
N PHE A 30 12.05 2.74 -3.21
CA PHE A 30 11.68 4.07 -3.69
C PHE A 30 11.73 4.14 -5.23
N CYS A 31 12.75 3.54 -5.84
CA CYS A 31 12.88 3.47 -7.30
C CYS A 31 11.78 2.61 -7.94
N SER A 32 11.42 1.48 -7.34
CA SER A 32 10.46 0.51 -7.89
C SER A 32 8.99 0.80 -7.58
N SER A 33 8.69 1.82 -6.76
CA SER A 33 7.32 2.15 -6.35
C SER A 33 6.77 3.31 -7.17
N ASP A 34 5.48 3.27 -7.48
CA ASP A 34 4.83 4.33 -8.26
C ASP A 34 4.66 5.58 -7.39
N PHE A 35 4.29 5.40 -6.12
CA PHE A 35 4.15 6.49 -5.16
C PHE A 35 4.86 6.22 -3.83
N VAL A 36 5.25 7.30 -3.16
CA VAL A 36 5.82 7.31 -1.81
C VAL A 36 5.24 8.48 -1.01
N LYS A 37 4.61 8.17 0.12
CA LYS A 37 3.96 9.16 1.00
C LYS A 37 4.00 8.73 2.46
N SER A 38 4.04 9.70 3.37
CA SER A 38 3.77 9.46 4.79
C SER A 38 2.28 9.67 5.07
N VAL A 39 1.69 8.75 5.82
CA VAL A 39 0.27 8.76 6.15
C VAL A 39 0.02 8.34 7.58
N SER A 40 -1.12 8.74 8.15
CA SER A 40 -1.67 8.16 9.37
C SER A 40 -2.80 7.19 9.03
N ARG A 41 -2.87 6.05 9.73
CA ARG A 41 -3.95 5.08 9.53
C ARG A 41 -5.22 5.53 10.25
N GLY A 42 -6.26 5.79 9.46
CA GLY A 42 -7.60 6.10 9.93
C GLY A 42 -8.37 4.89 10.46
N PRO A 43 -9.64 5.08 10.85
CA PRO A 43 -10.50 3.97 11.27
C PRO A 43 -10.69 2.95 10.14
N PRO A 44 -10.80 1.65 10.46
CA PRO A 44 -11.18 0.65 9.49
C PRO A 44 -12.60 0.97 8.98
N GLN A 45 -12.78 0.91 7.66
CA GLN A 45 -14.07 1.19 7.03
C GLN A 45 -14.59 -0.08 6.36
N GLU A 46 -13.85 -0.59 5.36
CA GLU A 46 -14.32 -1.71 4.53
C GLU A 46 -13.31 -2.85 4.40
N PRO A 47 -13.77 -4.06 4.05
CA PRO A 47 -12.89 -5.16 3.70
C PRO A 47 -11.93 -4.86 2.57
N GLY A 48 -10.64 -5.17 2.74
CA GLY A 48 -9.63 -4.93 1.70
C GLY A 48 -9.25 -3.45 1.48
N TRP A 49 -9.80 -2.50 2.25
CA TRP A 49 -9.44 -1.09 2.13
C TRP A 49 -8.96 -0.50 3.46
N ALA A 50 -7.97 0.39 3.40
CA ALA A 50 -7.55 1.21 4.51
C ALA A 50 -7.76 2.70 4.19
N VAL A 51 -8.39 3.40 5.13
CA VAL A 51 -8.48 4.86 5.07
C VAL A 51 -7.22 5.44 5.68
N VAL A 52 -6.56 6.35 4.97
CA VAL A 52 -5.31 6.97 5.39
C VAL A 52 -5.36 8.48 5.16
N SER A 53 -4.79 9.25 6.09
CA SER A 53 -4.66 10.70 5.93
C SER A 53 -3.22 11.04 5.57
N VAL A 54 -3.04 11.83 4.52
CA VAL A 54 -1.71 12.18 3.99
C VAL A 54 -1.04 13.20 4.90
N LEU A 55 0.16 12.86 5.39
CA LEU A 55 0.99 13.73 6.21
C LEU A 55 2.01 14.48 5.34
N SER A 56 2.65 13.77 4.41
CA SER A 56 3.58 14.33 3.43
C SER A 56 3.64 13.46 2.18
N LEU A 57 3.92 14.09 1.06
CA LEU A 57 4.04 13.45 -0.25
C LEU A 57 5.49 13.57 -0.73
N TYR A 58 6.12 12.45 -1.04
CA TYR A 58 7.51 12.40 -1.52
C TYR A 58 7.59 12.07 -3.01
N LYS A 59 6.68 11.19 -3.48
CA LYS A 59 6.52 10.80 -4.87
C LYS A 59 5.04 10.51 -5.11
N SER A 60 4.39 11.24 -6.00
CA SER A 60 3.00 10.94 -6.40
C SER A 60 2.94 9.89 -7.51
N GLY A 61 3.91 9.88 -8.41
CA GLY A 61 3.75 9.19 -9.69
C GLY A 61 2.52 9.75 -10.41
N ASP A 62 1.74 8.86 -11.02
CA ASP A 62 0.46 9.16 -11.66
C ASP A 62 -0.74 9.05 -10.72
N LEU A 63 -0.50 8.94 -9.40
CA LEU A 63 -1.59 8.90 -8.42
C LEU A 63 -2.22 10.29 -8.30
N GLU A 64 -3.51 10.38 -8.64
CA GLU A 64 -4.30 11.58 -8.42
C GLU A 64 -4.52 11.79 -6.91
N ILE A 65 -3.94 12.86 -6.38
CA ILE A 65 -4.09 13.25 -4.97
C ILE A 65 -4.80 14.61 -4.92
N PRO A 66 -5.90 14.73 -4.15
CA PRO A 66 -6.59 16.01 -3.96
C PRO A 66 -5.63 17.09 -3.45
N GLN A 67 -5.75 18.31 -3.98
CA GLN A 67 -5.00 19.46 -3.47
C GLN A 67 -5.85 20.26 -2.46
N PRO A 68 -5.29 20.65 -1.30
CA PRO A 68 -3.92 20.39 -0.85
C PRO A 68 -3.70 18.93 -0.41
N ALA A 69 -2.55 18.35 -0.78
CA ALA A 69 -2.25 16.95 -0.50
C ALA A 69 -2.15 16.66 1.01
N LYS A 70 -1.60 17.59 1.80
CA LYS A 70 -1.47 17.43 3.26
C LYS A 70 -2.86 17.52 3.90
N GLY A 71 -3.22 16.52 4.70
CA GLY A 71 -4.54 16.39 5.32
C GLY A 71 -5.58 15.71 4.43
N ALA A 72 -5.29 15.50 3.13
CA ALA A 72 -6.18 14.75 2.26
C ALA A 72 -6.36 13.32 2.76
N THR A 73 -7.61 12.84 2.73
CA THR A 73 -7.94 11.46 3.09
C THR A 73 -8.07 10.63 1.82
N LEU A 74 -7.35 9.51 1.79
CA LEU A 74 -7.32 8.61 0.65
C LEU A 74 -7.70 7.19 1.08
N ARG A 75 -8.24 6.44 0.13
CA ARG A 75 -8.44 5.00 0.25
C ARG A 75 -7.22 4.29 -0.32
N LEU A 76 -6.79 3.25 0.39
CA LEU A 76 -5.66 2.42 0.02
C LEU A 76 -6.15 0.98 -0.10
N LEU A 77 -6.03 0.40 -1.29
CA LEU A 77 -6.36 -0.99 -1.54
C LEU A 77 -5.31 -1.90 -0.89
N LEU A 78 -5.78 -2.81 -0.05
CA LEU A 78 -5.00 -3.85 0.63
C LEU A 78 -5.49 -5.21 0.14
N PRO A 79 -4.86 -5.78 -0.90
CA PRO A 79 -5.18 -7.15 -1.36
C PRO A 79 -5.01 -8.16 -0.23
N CYS A 80 -4.10 -7.86 0.69
CA CYS A 80 -3.91 -8.62 1.91
C CYS A 80 -4.08 -7.75 3.16
N ARG A 81 -5.00 -8.13 4.04
CA ARG A 81 -5.21 -7.42 5.32
C ARG A 81 -4.17 -7.74 6.37
N LEU A 82 -3.54 -8.91 6.26
CA LEU A 82 -2.51 -9.34 7.20
C LEU A 82 -1.23 -8.54 6.99
N CYS A 83 -0.89 -8.28 5.71
CA CYS A 83 0.36 -7.63 5.33
C CYS A 83 0.13 -6.51 4.31
N PRO A 84 0.72 -5.32 4.53
CA PRO A 84 1.57 -4.96 5.66
C PRO A 84 0.78 -4.67 6.96
N ALA A 85 1.43 -4.91 8.10
CA ALA A 85 0.83 -4.73 9.43
C ALA A 85 0.77 -3.23 9.82
N LEU A 86 -0.32 -2.58 9.47
CA LEU A 86 -0.60 -1.19 9.85
C LEU A 86 -1.40 -1.16 11.16
N LYS A 87 -1.08 -0.25 12.09
CA LYS A 87 -1.84 -0.02 13.33
C LYS A 87 -2.65 1.27 13.21
N LYS A 88 -3.91 1.25 13.66
CA LYS A 88 -4.77 2.46 13.68
C LYS A 88 -4.10 3.56 14.50
N GLY A 89 -4.17 4.80 14.03
CA GLY A 89 -3.59 5.97 14.68
C GLY A 89 -2.06 6.08 14.60
N SER A 90 -1.37 5.06 14.09
CA SER A 90 0.07 5.13 13.84
C SER A 90 0.35 5.73 12.46
N SER A 91 1.50 6.40 12.36
CA SER A 91 1.97 7.01 11.12
C SER A 91 3.02 6.13 10.44
N TYR A 92 3.00 6.08 9.11
CA TYR A 92 3.86 5.23 8.30
C TYR A 92 4.31 5.95 7.04
N VAL A 93 5.53 5.67 6.56
CA VAL A 93 5.91 5.90 5.17
C VAL A 93 5.54 4.66 4.39
N LEU A 94 4.73 4.85 3.35
CA LEU A 94 4.27 3.81 2.45
C LEU A 94 4.88 4.01 1.08
N MET A 95 5.44 2.94 0.53
CA MET A 95 5.83 2.85 -0.87
C MET A 95 4.91 1.84 -1.55
N GLY A 96 4.09 2.31 -2.47
CA GLY A 96 3.03 1.52 -3.09
C GLY A 96 2.98 1.67 -4.60
N ARG A 97 1.97 1.03 -5.19
CA ARG A 97 1.77 0.97 -6.63
C ARG A 97 0.41 1.54 -7.01
N LEU A 98 0.23 1.86 -8.28
CA LEU A 98 -1.10 2.18 -8.80
C LEU A 98 -1.93 0.90 -8.93
N GLY A 99 -3.17 0.97 -8.47
CA GLY A 99 -4.18 -0.05 -8.73
C GLY A 99 -4.67 0.03 -10.18
N GLY A 100 -5.37 -1.02 -10.63
CA GLY A 100 -5.95 -1.04 -11.98
C GLY A 100 -7.04 0.03 -12.21
N ASP A 101 -7.57 0.60 -11.13
CA ASP A 101 -8.53 1.71 -11.10
C ASP A 101 -7.85 3.09 -11.02
N GLY A 102 -6.51 3.15 -11.06
CA GLY A 102 -5.74 4.38 -10.80
C GLY A 102 -5.66 4.76 -9.33
N GLY A 103 -6.23 3.95 -8.43
CA GLY A 103 -6.20 4.16 -6.99
C GLY A 103 -4.85 3.79 -6.36
N ALA A 104 -4.68 4.10 -5.08
CA ALA A 104 -3.50 3.70 -4.34
C ALA A 104 -3.60 2.22 -3.94
N LEU A 105 -2.64 1.39 -4.36
CA LEU A 105 -2.53 -0.03 -4.02
C LEU A 105 -1.30 -0.28 -3.15
N LEU A 106 -1.47 -1.05 -2.07
CA LEU A 106 -0.36 -1.48 -1.22
C LEU A 106 -0.25 -3.01 -1.24
N PRO A 107 0.68 -3.58 -2.03
CA PRO A 107 0.86 -5.02 -2.10
C PRO A 107 1.44 -5.58 -0.77
N PRO A 108 1.32 -6.89 -0.52
CA PRO A 108 1.74 -7.50 0.76
C PRO A 108 3.24 -7.43 1.04
N ASP A 109 4.06 -7.29 -0.01
CA ASP A 109 5.51 -7.12 0.02
C ASP A 109 5.95 -5.65 0.01
N ALA A 110 5.00 -4.71 0.02
CA ALA A 110 5.27 -3.28 -0.01
C ALA A 110 6.19 -2.83 1.13
N PHE A 111 7.07 -1.89 0.83
CA PHE A 111 7.94 -1.30 1.82
C PHE A 111 7.16 -0.30 2.68
N VAL A 112 6.93 -0.70 3.93
CA VAL A 112 6.26 0.11 4.95
C VAL A 112 7.18 0.26 6.15
N VAL A 113 7.34 1.50 6.61
CA VAL A 113 8.08 1.81 7.84
C VAL A 113 7.30 2.76 8.73
N PRO A 114 7.39 2.62 10.06
CA PRO A 114 6.85 3.62 10.98
C PRO A 114 7.44 5.00 10.66
N TYR A 115 6.57 5.99 10.51
CA TYR A 115 6.96 7.38 10.36
C TYR A 115 7.05 8.00 11.76
N ARG A 116 8.26 8.43 12.14
CA ARG A 116 8.47 9.29 13.30
C ARG A 116 8.87 10.66 12.77
N PRO A 117 8.05 11.70 12.95
CA PRO A 117 8.50 13.05 12.65
C PRO A 117 9.71 13.32 13.53
N GLN A 118 10.80 13.83 12.95
CA GLN A 118 11.83 14.45 13.78
C GLN A 118 11.14 15.64 14.45
N GLN A 119 11.03 15.60 15.78
CA GLN A 119 10.68 16.81 16.51
C GLN A 119 11.83 17.78 16.27
N GLN A 120 11.59 18.83 15.47
CA GLN A 120 12.46 20.01 15.50
C GLN A 120 12.37 20.54 16.93
N GLN A 121 13.48 20.42 17.65
CA GLN A 121 13.69 20.97 18.98
C GLN A 121 13.98 22.46 18.87
#